data_AF-A0A5W0Y2G0-F1
#
_entry.id   AF-A0A5W0Y2G0-F1
#
_cell.length_a   1.000
_cell.length_b   1.000
_cell.length_c   1.000
_cell.angle_alpha   90.00
_cell.angle_beta   90.00
_cell.angle_gamma   90.00
#
_symmetry.space_group_name_H-M   'P 1'
#
loop_
_entity.id
_entity.type
_entity.pdbx_description
1 polymer ?
#
loop_
_entity_poly.entity_id
_entity_poly.type
_entity_poly.pdbx_seq_one_letter_code
_entity_poly.pdbx_strand_id
1 'polypeptide(L)'
;MKISEKLRAIRKAEGLTQKKFCELSGLALSSLKNYEGGHKEPGLQIVKQVVNTPLFKKYTLWIMTDEIAPESGQISPVVAHSGPEETTSSHSGRKTG
;
A
#
# COMPACT_ATOMS: atom_id res chain seq x y z
N MET A 1 0.11 1.86 -10.63
CA MET A 1 0.41 0.48 -10.17
C MET A 1 -0.88 -0.28 -10.01
N LYS A 2 -0.92 -1.57 -10.36
CA LYS A 2 -2.04 -2.46 -10.04
C LYS A 2 -2.10 -2.73 -8.54
N ILE A 3 -3.26 -3.14 -8.02
CA ILE A 3 -3.40 -3.42 -6.59
C ILE A 3 -2.49 -4.58 -6.17
N SER A 4 -2.36 -5.60 -7.01
CA SER A 4 -1.39 -6.70 -6.83
C SER A 4 0.04 -6.21 -6.58
N GLU A 5 0.50 -5.23 -7.36
CA GLU A 5 1.83 -4.62 -7.22
C GLU A 5 1.93 -3.78 -5.95
N LYS A 6 0.87 -3.05 -5.59
CA LYS A 6 0.82 -2.25 -4.36
C LYS A 6 0.90 -3.13 -3.10
N LEU A 7 0.22 -4.28 -3.08
CA LEU A 7 0.33 -5.26 -1.98
C LEU A 7 1.78 -5.76 -1.84
N ARG A 8 2.43 -6.07 -2.97
CA ARG A 8 3.84 -6.48 -2.98
C ARG A 8 4.76 -5.39 -2.45
N ALA A 9 4.50 -4.13 -2.80
CA ALA A 9 5.28 -2.98 -2.32
C ALA A 9 5.16 -2.81 -0.80
N ILE A 10 3.94 -2.86 -0.25
CA ILE A 10 3.68 -2.83 1.20
C ILE A 10 4.47 -3.94 1.90
N ARG A 11 4.36 -5.18 1.40
CA ARG A 11 5.06 -6.32 2.00
C ARG A 11 6.57 -6.12 2.04
N LYS A 12 7.15 -5.64 0.94
CA LYS A 12 8.60 -5.40 0.84
C LYS A 12 9.06 -4.27 1.75
N ALA A 13 8.30 -3.18 1.86
CA ALA A 13 8.64 -2.05 2.72
C ALA A 13 8.65 -2.43 4.21
N GLU A 14 7.81 -3.38 4.62
CA GLU A 14 7.83 -3.94 5.97
C GLU A 14 8.88 -5.06 6.16
N GLY A 15 9.70 -5.35 5.15
CA GLY A 15 10.72 -6.41 5.21
C GLY A 15 10.15 -7.82 5.38
N LEU A 16 8.89 -8.05 5.02
CA LEU A 16 8.19 -9.30 5.31
C LEU A 16 8.32 -10.35 4.20
N THR A 17 8.46 -11.60 4.61
CA THR A 17 8.24 -12.74 3.71
C THR A 17 6.77 -12.85 3.33
N GLN A 18 6.45 -13.52 2.21
CA GLN A 18 5.06 -13.79 1.82
C GLN A 18 4.29 -14.54 2.92
N LYS A 19 4.93 -15.51 3.57
CA LYS A 19 4.34 -16.27 4.68
C LYS A 19 3.97 -15.34 5.84
N LYS A 20 4.90 -14.48 6.27
CA LYS A 20 4.65 -13.59 7.41
C LYS A 20 3.58 -12.55 7.10
N PHE A 21 3.57 -12.01 5.88
CA PHE A 21 2.53 -11.11 5.42
C PHE A 21 1.14 -11.76 5.47
N CYS A 22 1.03 -13.00 5.01
CA CYS A 22 -0.19 -13.80 5.08
C CYS A 22 -0.64 -14.07 6.52
N GLU A 23 0.28 -14.42 7.42
CA GLU A 23 -0.03 -14.61 8.85
C GLU A 23 -0.60 -13.33 9.50
N LEU A 24 -0.07 -12.16 9.16
CA LEU A 24 -0.50 -10.88 9.73
C LEU A 24 -1.81 -10.36 9.11
N SER A 25 -1.99 -10.56 7.81
CA SER A 25 -3.19 -10.11 7.08
C SER A 25 -4.33 -11.12 7.11
N GLY A 26 -4.09 -12.38 7.48
CA GLY A 26 -5.05 -13.47 7.38
C GLY A 26 -5.29 -13.96 5.95
N LEU A 27 -4.45 -13.59 4.99
CA LEU A 27 -4.58 -14.02 3.59
C LEU A 27 -4.02 -15.43 3.40
N ALA A 28 -4.66 -16.20 2.52
CA ALA A 28 -4.10 -17.48 2.08
C ALA A 28 -2.82 -17.25 1.24
N LEU A 29 -1.76 -18.01 1.53
CA LEU A 29 -0.47 -17.90 0.83
C LEU A 29 -0.60 -18.13 -0.69
N SER A 30 -1.46 -19.06 -1.10
CA SER A 30 -1.75 -19.32 -2.51
C SER A 30 -2.36 -18.09 -3.21
N SER A 31 -3.23 -17.36 -2.52
CA SER A 31 -3.85 -16.14 -3.04
C SER A 31 -2.80 -15.05 -3.21
N LEU A 32 -1.95 -14.82 -2.21
CA LEU A 32 -0.87 -13.84 -2.31
C LEU A 32 0.09 -14.16 -3.47
N LYS A 33 0.47 -15.44 -3.65
CA LYS A 33 1.31 -15.85 -4.79
C LYS A 33 0.66 -15.55 -6.14
N ASN A 34 -0.64 -15.82 -6.28
CA ASN A 34 -1.37 -15.50 -7.51
C ASN A 34 -1.44 -14.00 -7.77
N TYR A 35 -1.60 -13.19 -6.73
CA TYR A 35 -1.63 -11.73 -6.85
C TYR A 35 -0.25 -11.20 -7.23
N GLU A 36 0.79 -11.50 -6.46
CA GLU A 36 2.14 -10.99 -6.72
C GLU A 36 2.79 -11.54 -8.00
N GLY A 37 2.34 -12.72 -8.45
CA GLY A 37 2.73 -13.31 -9.74
C GLY A 37 1.93 -12.78 -10.94
N GLY A 38 0.93 -11.92 -10.72
CA GLY A 38 0.11 -11.34 -11.79
C GLY A 38 -0.92 -12.29 -12.41
N HIS A 39 -1.13 -13.47 -11.80
CA HIS A 39 -2.11 -14.46 -12.28
C HIS A 39 -3.55 -14.06 -11.95
N LYS A 40 -3.76 -13.22 -10.92
CA LYS A 40 -5.08 -12.75 -10.49
C LYS A 40 -4.98 -11.36 -9.89
N GLU A 41 -6.01 -10.55 -10.05
CA GLU A 41 -6.13 -9.29 -9.30
C GLU A 41 -6.90 -9.51 -7.99
N PRO A 42 -6.44 -8.94 -6.86
CA PRO A 42 -7.16 -8.98 -5.60
C PRO A 42 -8.42 -8.11 -5.66
N GLY A 43 -9.54 -8.64 -5.17
CA GLY A 43 -10.78 -7.87 -5.02
C GLY A 43 -10.75 -6.91 -3.82
N LEU A 44 -11.72 -6.00 -3.75
CA LEU A 44 -11.81 -5.00 -2.67
C LEU A 44 -11.82 -5.61 -1.25
N GLN A 45 -12.44 -6.78 -1.07
CA GLN A 45 -12.46 -7.46 0.24
C GLN A 45 -11.06 -7.85 0.71
N ILE A 46 -10.20 -8.30 -0.21
CA ILE A 46 -8.79 -8.63 0.07
C ILE A 46 -8.02 -7.38 0.48
N VAL A 47 -8.22 -6.27 -0.25
CA VAL A 47 -7.59 -4.99 0.07
C VAL A 47 -8.03 -4.51 1.45
N LYS A 48 -9.35 -4.49 1.72
CA LYS A 48 -9.92 -4.14 3.02
C LYS A 48 -9.35 -4.98 4.15
N GLN A 49 -9.21 -6.28 3.95
CA GLN A 49 -8.63 -7.18 4.93
C GLN A 49 -7.18 -6.79 5.26
N VAL A 50 -6.35 -6.54 4.25
CA VAL A 50 -4.94 -6.13 4.44
C VAL A 50 -4.84 -4.79 5.15
N VAL A 51 -5.57 -3.76 4.70
CA VAL A 51 -5.43 -2.40 5.28
C VAL A 51 -6.01 -2.29 6.69
N ASN A 52 -6.88 -3.21 7.10
CA ASN A 52 -7.36 -3.28 8.49
C ASN A 52 -6.38 -3.95 9.45
N THR A 53 -5.29 -4.57 8.94
CA THR A 53 -4.18 -5.01 9.79
C THR A 53 -3.46 -3.80 10.38
N PRO A 54 -3.23 -3.73 11.71
CA PRO A 54 -2.61 -2.57 12.36
C PRO A 54 -1.31 -2.09 11.70
N LEU A 55 -0.45 -3.02 11.27
CA LEU A 55 0.83 -2.72 10.63
C LEU A 55 0.67 -2.06 9.25
N PHE A 56 -0.39 -2.39 8.51
CA PHE A 56 -0.59 -1.97 7.12
C PHE A 56 -1.57 -0.80 6.98
N LYS A 57 -2.26 -0.42 8.07
CA LYS A 57 -3.27 0.65 8.07
C LYS A 57 -2.73 2.01 7.60
N LYS A 58 -1.44 2.26 7.80
CA LYS A 58 -0.71 3.44 7.31
C LYS A 58 -0.63 3.55 5.78
N TYR A 59 -0.96 2.49 5.03
CA TYR A 59 -0.93 2.48 3.57
C TYR A 59 -2.32 2.59 2.92
N THR A 60 -3.38 2.80 3.71
CA THR A 60 -4.78 2.73 3.25
C THR A 60 -5.07 3.75 2.15
N LEU A 61 -4.71 5.02 2.37
CA LEU A 61 -4.98 6.08 1.40
C LEU A 61 -4.23 5.82 0.09
N TRP A 62 -2.96 5.45 0.20
CA TRP A 62 -2.10 5.20 -0.95
C TRP A 62 -2.56 4.00 -1.79
N ILE A 63 -2.94 2.88 -1.17
CA ILE A 63 -3.39 1.71 -1.94
C ILE A 63 -4.70 1.99 -2.68
N MET A 64 -5.59 2.77 -2.08
CA MET A 64 -6.92 3.05 -2.60
C MET A 64 -6.96 4.20 -3.64
N THR A 65 -6.16 5.24 -3.44
CA THR A 65 -6.30 6.51 -4.19
C THR A 65 -4.98 7.03 -4.78
N ASP A 66 -3.86 6.36 -4.51
CA ASP A 66 -2.51 6.84 -4.85
C ASP A 66 -2.09 8.13 -4.12
N GLU A 67 -2.87 8.61 -3.16
CA GLU A 67 -2.55 9.78 -2.32
C GLU A 67 -1.85 9.40 -1.00
N ILE A 68 -1.18 10.37 -0.38
CA ILE A 68 -0.60 10.26 0.96
C ILE A 68 -1.06 11.44 1.82
N ALA A 69 -1.11 11.24 3.13
CA ALA A 69 -1.38 12.27 4.14
C ALA A 69 -0.51 11.98 5.38
N PRO A 70 0.80 12.28 5.32
CA PRO A 70 1.75 11.95 6.38
C PRO A 70 1.34 12.49 7.76
N GLU A 71 0.70 13.65 7.81
CA GLU A 71 0.14 14.28 9.01
C GLU A 71 -0.94 13.43 9.68
N SER A 72 -1.63 12.59 8.92
CA SER A 72 -2.62 11.62 9.41
C SER A 72 -2.04 10.19 9.51
N GLY A 73 -0.72 10.04 9.40
CA GLY A 73 -0.04 8.75 9.40
C GLY A 73 -0.32 7.89 8.16
N GLN A 74 -0.85 8.47 7.08
CA GLN A 74 -1.05 7.78 5.80
C GLN A 74 0.14 8.05 4.88
N ILE A 75 0.92 7.02 4.58
CA ILE A 75 2.17 7.11 3.84
C ILE A 75 2.20 6.14 2.65
N SER A 76 3.16 6.34 1.76
CA SER A 76 3.48 5.39 0.69
C SER A 76 4.63 4.47 1.11
N PRO A 77 4.65 3.19 0.70
CA PRO A 77 5.76 2.27 0.95
C PRO A 77 7.12 2.77 0.41
N VAL A 78 7.11 3.64 -0.59
CA VAL A 78 8.33 4.21 -1.21
C VAL A 78 9.00 5.25 -0.30
N VAL A 79 8.19 5.97 0.49
CA VAL A 79 8.68 6.99 1.44
C VAL A 79 9.27 6.33 2.70
N ALA A 80 8.89 5.09 3.01
CA ALA A 80 9.37 4.37 4.20
C ALA A 80 10.85 3.91 4.12
N HIS A 81 11.50 4.04 2.96
CA HIS A 81 12.93 3.71 2.77
C HIS A 81 13.78 4.90 2.33
N SER A 82 13.19 6.07 2.16
CA SER A 82 13.94 7.28 1.86
C SER A 82 14.07 8.08 3.15
N GLY A 83 15.32 8.40 3.54
CA GLY A 83 15.58 9.48 4.48
C GLY A 83 14.91 10.79 4.01
N PRO A 84 14.85 11.81 4.87
CA PRO A 84 13.88 12.88 4.76
C PRO A 84 14.22 13.79 3.58
N GLU A 85 13.58 13.62 2.42
CA GLU A 85 13.53 14.68 1.43
C GLU A 85 12.20 14.68 0.63
N GLU A 86 11.61 15.87 0.66
CA GLU A 86 10.73 16.48 -0.34
C GLU A 86 9.23 16.11 -0.35
N THR A 87 8.54 16.82 0.54
CA THR A 87 7.22 17.39 0.30
C THR A 87 7.16 18.06 -1.08
N THR A 88 6.61 17.39 -2.09
CA THR A 88 6.05 18.07 -3.27
C THR A 88 4.53 17.95 -3.24
N SER A 89 3.95 18.80 -2.40
CA SER A 89 2.55 19.23 -2.53
C SER A 89 2.37 19.86 -3.91
N SER A 90 1.81 19.11 -4.86
CA SER A 90 1.32 19.67 -6.12
C SER A 90 -0.08 20.22 -5.89
N HIS A 91 -0.17 21.37 -5.21
CA HIS A 91 -1.42 22.13 -5.15
C HIS A 91 -1.64 22.85 -6.50
N SER A 92 -2.30 22.19 -7.44
CA SER A 92 -2.79 22.81 -8.67
C SER A 92 -4.10 23.55 -8.40
N GLY A 93 -4.01 24.75 -7.80
CA GLY A 93 -5.10 25.72 -7.77
C GLY A 93 -4.97 26.71 -8.93
N ARG A 94 -5.65 26.44 -10.06
CA ARG A 94 -5.86 27.45 -11.11
C ARG A 94 -6.94 28.44 -10.63
N LYS A 95 -6.57 29.69 -10.43
CA LYS A 95 -7.48 30.83 -10.25
C LYS A 95 -7.26 31.78 -11.43
N THR A 96 -8.13 31.72 -12.43
CA THR A 96 -8.25 32.74 -13.47
C THR A 96 -9.20 33.82 -12.98
N GLY A 97 -8.75 35.08 -13.08
CA GLY A 97 -9.59 36.27 -12.96
C GLY A 97 -10.36 36.58 -14.23
#